data_AF-A0A955RJ64-F1
#
_entry.id   AF-A0A955RJ64-F1
#
_cell.length_a   1.000
_cell.length_b   1.000
_cell.length_c   1.000
_cell.angle_alpha   90.00
_cell.angle_beta   90.00
_cell.angle_gamma   90.00
#
_symmetry.space_group_name_H-M   'P 1'
#
loop_
_entity.id
_entity.type
_entity.pdbx_description
1 polymer ?
#
loop_
_entity_poly.entity_id
_entity_poly.type
_entity_poly.pdbx_seq_one_letter_code
_entity_poly.pdbx_strand_id
1 'polypeptide(L)' 'MPKRTYQPHKKPRIRKLGFRARMATVGGRRVLKSRRNKKRKSLTASDEVRVDKNKRFSRRR' A
#
# COMPACT_ATOMS: atom_id res chain seq x y z
N MET A 1 -16.13 -24.82 -8.73
CA MET A 1 -16.05 -23.39 -9.14
C MET A 1 -14.60 -23.03 -9.44
N PRO A 2 -14.31 -22.30 -10.54
CA PRO A 2 -12.93 -21.93 -10.89
C PRO A 2 -12.32 -20.92 -9.91
N LYS A 3 -10.99 -20.99 -9.73
CA LYS A 3 -10.23 -20.09 -8.86
C LYS A 3 -10.33 -18.65 -9.36
N ARG A 4 -10.58 -17.70 -8.45
CA ARG A 4 -10.69 -16.27 -8.79
C ARG A 4 -9.32 -15.63 -9.02
N THR A 5 -9.29 -14.57 -9.82
CA THR A 5 -8.06 -13.85 -10.21
C THR A 5 -7.35 -13.19 -9.03
N TYR A 6 -8.12 -12.62 -8.10
CA TYR A 6 -7.56 -12.02 -6.91
C TYR A 6 -7.35 -13.06 -5.81
N GLN A 7 -6.08 -13.39 -5.58
CA GLN A 7 -5.63 -14.19 -4.45
C GLN A 7 -4.86 -13.27 -3.49
N PRO A 8 -5.47 -12.83 -2.37
CA PRO A 8 -4.90 -11.79 -1.52
C PRO A 8 -3.67 -12.29 -0.77
N HIS A 9 -2.51 -11.71 -1.07
CA HIS A 9 -1.27 -11.97 -0.34
C HIS A 9 -0.55 -10.67 0.02
N LYS A 10 -0.20 -10.51 1.30
CA LYS A 10 0.40 -9.27 1.83
C LYS A 10 1.78 -8.96 1.25
N LYS A 11 2.67 -9.96 1.21
CA LYS A 11 4.05 -9.80 0.70
C LYS A 11 4.10 -9.30 -0.76
N PRO A 12 3.46 -9.95 -1.75
CA PRO A 12 3.52 -9.51 -3.14
C PRO A 12 2.80 -8.17 -3.35
N ARG A 13 1.70 -7.90 -2.64
CA ARG A 13 1.01 -6.60 -2.68
C ARG A 13 1.96 -5.45 -2.28
N ILE A 14 2.68 -5.60 -1.17
CA ILE A 14 3.62 -4.56 -0.69
C ILE A 14 4.84 -4.44 -1.62
N ARG A 15 5.40 -5.57 -2.08
CA ARG A 15 6.55 -5.56 -2.99
C ARG A 15 6.25 -4.87 -4.32
N LYS A 16 5.06 -5.05 -4.87
CA LYS A 16 4.67 -4.46 -6.18
C LYS A 16 4.07 -3.06 -6.05
N LEU A 17 3.24 -2.82 -5.04
CA LEU A 17 2.41 -1.61 -4.93
C LEU A 17 2.78 -0.72 -3.73
N GLY A 18 3.83 -1.06 -2.99
CA GLY A 18 4.30 -0.30 -1.85
C GLY A 18 5.10 0.95 -2.22
N PHE A 19 5.39 1.77 -1.22
CA PHE A 19 6.07 3.06 -1.39
C PHE A 19 7.45 2.93 -2.05
N ARG A 20 8.27 2.00 -1.59
CA ARG A 20 9.62 1.76 -2.14
C ARG A 20 9.58 1.38 -3.62
N ALA A 21 8.63 0.52 -4.01
CA ALA A 21 8.45 0.11 -5.41
C ALA A 21 8.04 1.28 -6.31
N ARG A 22 7.18 2.17 -5.80
CA ARG A 22 6.82 3.41 -6.51
C ARG A 22 7.98 4.39 -6.60
N MET A 23 8.82 4.51 -5.57
CA MET A 23 9.97 5.42 -5.60
C MET A 23 11.09 4.96 -6.53
N ALA A 24 11.24 3.66 -6.76
CA ALA A 24 12.30 3.09 -7.60
C ALA A 24 12.23 3.57 -9.06
N THR A 25 11.03 3.70 -9.63
CA THR A 25 10.84 4.07 -11.04
C THR A 25 10.43 5.52 -11.21
N VAL A 26 10.80 6.14 -12.34
CA VAL A 26 10.36 7.50 -12.70
C VAL A 26 8.84 7.60 -12.74
N GLY A 27 8.18 6.62 -13.37
CA GLY A 27 6.71 6.56 -13.44
C GLY A 27 6.06 6.43 -12.07
N GLY A 28 6.62 5.61 -11.17
CA GLY A 28 6.08 5.48 -9.82
C GLY A 28 6.23 6.76 -8.98
N ARG A 29 7.32 7.52 -9.16
CA ARG A 29 7.48 8.85 -8.52
C ARG A 29 6.44 9.84 -9.02
N ARG A 30 6.11 9.86 -10.31
CA ARG A 30 5.04 10.68 -10.88
C ARG A 30 3.67 10.34 -10.28
N VAL A 31 3.38 9.04 -10.12
CA VAL A 31 2.15 8.58 -9.44
C VAL A 31 2.08 9.13 -8.01
N LEU A 32 3.17 9.04 -7.24
CA LEU A 32 3.20 9.59 -5.88
C LEU A 32 2.98 11.11 -5.85
N LYS A 33 3.60 11.86 -6.78
CA LYS A 33 3.39 13.31 -6.91
C LYS A 33 1.91 13.64 -7.15
N SER A 34 1.27 12.98 -8.12
CA SER A 34 -0.16 13.17 -8.40
C SER A 34 -1.05 12.83 -7.19
N ARG A 35 -0.76 11.72 -6.49
CA ARG A 35 -1.53 11.33 -5.30
C ARG A 35 -1.39 12.31 -4.14
N ARG A 36 -0.21 12.89 -3.93
CA ARG A 36 0.03 13.96 -2.95
C ARG A 36 -0.69 15.24 -3.33
N ASN A 37 -0.64 15.65 -4.60
CA ASN A 37 -1.33 16.84 -5.09
C ASN A 37 -2.86 16.72 -4.90
N LYS A 38 -3.42 15.52 -5.14
CA LYS A 38 -4.83 15.22 -4.87
C LYS A 38 -5.14 15.04 -3.36
N LYS A 39 -4.14 15.14 -2.48
CA LYS A 39 -4.27 14.98 -1.02
C LYS A 39 -4.94 13.66 -0.61
N ARG A 40 -4.59 12.55 -1.29
CA ARG A 40 -5.12 11.22 -0.93
C ARG A 40 -4.64 10.83 0.48
N LYS A 41 -5.57 10.41 1.34
CA LYS A 41 -5.28 9.93 2.72
C LYS A 41 -4.26 8.79 2.76
N SER A 42 -4.31 7.88 1.79
CA SER A 42 -3.33 6.81 1.60
C SER A 42 -2.63 6.97 0.24
N LEU A 43 -1.31 6.89 0.23
CA LEU A 43 -0.52 7.05 -0.99
C LEU A 43 -0.21 5.69 -1.63
N THR A 44 0.00 4.65 -0.83
CA THR A 44 0.33 3.30 -1.32
C THR A 44 -0.26 2.19 -0.46
N ALA A 45 -0.17 0.94 -0.93
CA ALA A 45 -0.60 -0.24 -0.18
C ALA A 45 0.19 -0.46 1.13
N SER A 46 1.35 0.19 1.29
CA SER A 46 2.13 0.13 2.52
C SER A 46 1.51 0.93 3.68
N ASP A 47 0.73 1.96 3.37
CA ASP A 47 0.12 2.84 4.39
C ASP A 47 -0.98 2.11 5.16
N GLU A 48 -1.74 1.26 4.46
CA GLU A 48 -2.81 0.43 5.02
C GLU A 48 -2.26 -0.55 6.08
N VAL A 49 -1.14 -1.20 5.78
CA VAL A 49 -0.54 -2.22 6.66
C VAL A 49 -0.01 -1.62 7.97
N ARG A 50 0.41 -0.34 7.95
CA ARG A 50 0.91 0.34 9.15
C ARG A 50 -0.22 0.64 10.14
N VAL A 51 -1.40 1.02 9.63
CA VAL A 51 -2.59 1.28 10.45
C VAL A 51 -3.02 0.01 11.20
N ASP A 52 -3.02 -1.15 10.54
CA ASP A 52 -3.42 -2.41 11.15
C ASP A 52 -2.51 -2.85 12.31
N LYS A 53 -1.19 -2.63 12.19
CA LYS A 53 -0.25 -2.97 13.27
C LYS A 53 -0.45 -2.05 14.47
N ASN A 54 -0.55 -0.74 14.25
CA ASN A 54 -0.73 0.22 15.34
C ASN A 54 -2.06 0.00 16.08
N LYS A 55 -3.12 -0.41 15.36
CA LYS A 55 -4.43 -0.77 15.93
C LYS A 55 -4.40 -2.05 16.78
N ARG A 56 -3.45 -2.97 16.53
CA ARG A 56 -3.26 -4.16 17.38
C ARG A 56 -2.62 -3.82 18.72
N PHE A 57 -1.71 -2.84 18.75
CA PHE A 57 -1.08 -2.41 19.99
C PHE A 57 -1.99 -1.51 20.83
N SER A 58 -2.87 -0.71 20.21
CA SER A 58 -3.82 0.15 20.93
C SER A 58 -4.98 -0.60 21.58
N ARG A 59 -5.30 -1.83 21.15
CA ARG A 59 -6.38 -2.68 21.69
C ARG A 59 -5.95 -3.59 22.85
N ARG A 60 -4.67 -3.54 23.23
CA ARG A 60 -4.09 -4.26 24.37
C ARG A 60 -3.98 -3.40 25.64
N ARG A 61 -4.54 -2.19 25.60
CA ARG A 61 -4.86 -1.37 26.77
C ARG A 61 -6.35 -1.45 27.04
#